data_AF-A0AAU0LJ20-F1
#
_entry.id   AF-A0AAU0LJ20-F1
#
_cell.length_a   1.000
_cell.length_b   1.000
_cell.length_c   1.000
_cell.angle_alpha   90.00
_cell.angle_beta   90.00
_cell.angle_gamma   90.00
#
_symmetry.space_group_name_H-M   'P 1'
#
loop_
_entity.id
_entity.type
_entity.pdbx_description
1 polymer ?
#
loop_
_entity_poly.entity_id
_entity_poly.type
_entity_poly.pdbx_seq_one_letter_code
_entity_poly.pdbx_strand_id
1 'polypeptide(L)' 'MLDGKPVAITREDFHRAGVTVSDWAKQHGFSPRLTYEVLRGGRKCLRGQSALIAEALGMK' A
#
# COMPACT_ATOMS: atom_id res chain seq x y z
N MET A 1 9.00 7.13 -22.83
CA MET A 1 7.56 7.12 -22.47
C MET A 1 7.34 5.83 -21.72
N LEU A 2 7.33 5.85 -20.38
CA LEU A 2 7.29 4.64 -19.57
C LEU A 2 5.83 4.30 -19.25
N ASP A 3 5.52 3.06 -19.58
CA ASP A 3 4.28 2.31 -19.52
C ASP A 3 3.38 2.64 -18.32
N GLY A 4 2.13 3.03 -18.62
CA GLY A 4 1.04 3.19 -17.68
C GLY A 4 0.50 1.87 -17.14
N LYS A 5 1.33 1.11 -16.42
CA LYS A 5 0.86 0.04 -15.51
C LYS A 5 0.82 0.60 -14.09
N PRO A 6 -0.21 0.28 -13.29
CA PRO A 6 -0.21 0.66 -11.89
C PRO A 6 0.97 -0.05 -11.21
N VAL A 7 2.00 0.71 -10.87
CA VAL A 7 3.12 0.18 -10.09
C VAL A 7 2.58 -0.02 -8.68
N ALA A 8 2.36 -1.27 -8.29
CA ALA A 8 2.08 -1.58 -6.91
C ALA A 8 3.25 -1.01 -6.08
N ILE A 9 2.97 -0.06 -5.19
CA ILE A 9 4.01 0.56 -4.36
C ILE A 9 4.67 -0.54 -3.55
N THR A 10 5.94 -0.81 -3.84
CA THR A 10 6.70 -1.85 -3.17
C THR A 10 7.43 -1.30 -1.95
N ARG A 11 7.92 -2.17 -1.07
CA ARG A 11 8.82 -1.79 0.03
C ARG A 11 10.04 -1.00 -0.46
N GLU A 12 10.48 -1.22 -1.70
CA GLU A 12 11.59 -0.50 -2.30
C GLU A 12 11.21 0.94 -2.67
N ASP A 13 9.98 1.19 -3.15
CA ASP A 13 9.48 2.54 -3.39
C ASP A 13 9.42 3.36 -2.10
N PHE A 14 8.96 2.73 -1.01
CA PHE A 14 8.99 3.32 0.33
C PHE A 14 10.42 3.68 0.76
N HIS A 15 11.38 2.75 0.56
CA HIS A 15 12.79 3.01 0.83
C HIS A 15 13.37 4.14 -0.03
N ARG A 16 13.02 4.20 -1.32
CA ARG A 16 13.48 5.26 -2.25
C ARG A 16 12.90 6.62 -1.91
N ALA A 17 11.65 6.67 -1.47
CA ALA A 17 11.00 7.89 -1.03
C ALA A 17 11.42 8.31 0.40
N GLY A 18 12.15 7.46 1.13
CA GLY A 18 12.56 7.72 2.51
C GLY A 18 11.40 7.68 3.52
N VAL A 19 10.26 7.13 3.12
CA VAL A 19 9.05 7.03 3.96
C VAL A 19 8.81 5.58 4.31
N THR A 20 8.56 5.30 5.59
CA THR A 20 8.20 3.94 6.02
C THR A 20 6.73 3.66 5.70
N VAL A 21 6.38 2.37 5.51
CA VAL A 21 4.98 1.93 5.35
C VAL A 21 4.09 2.47 6.48
N SER A 22 4.63 2.56 7.70
CA SER A 22 3.93 3.09 8.87
C SER A 22 3.66 4.59 8.77
N ASP A 23 4.61 5.34 8.22
CA ASP A 23 4.50 6.78 8.04
C ASP A 23 3.51 7.10 6.91
N TRP A 24 3.63 6.41 5.78
CA TRP A 24 2.67 6.48 4.69
C TRP A 24 1.25 6.14 5.16
N ALA A 25 1.10 5.08 5.96
CA ALA A 25 -0.20 4.71 6.52
C ALA A 25 -0.78 5.86 7.36
N LYS A 26 0.02 6.47 8.25
CA LYS A 26 -0.43 7.62 9.06
C LYS A 26 -0.80 8.82 8.19
N GLN A 27 -0.01 9.15 7.17
CA GLN A 27 -0.29 10.26 6.25
C GLN A 27 -1.59 10.05 5.48
N HIS A 28 -1.90 8.80 5.11
CA HIS A 28 -3.14 8.44 4.42
C HIS A 28 -4.32 8.14 5.38
N GLY A 29 -4.12 8.23 6.71
CA GLY A 29 -5.16 7.96 7.70
C GLY A 29 -5.46 6.47 7.92
N PHE A 30 -4.58 5.58 7.47
CA PHE A 30 -4.68 4.14 7.64
C PHE A 30 -3.87 3.63 8.83
N SER A 31 -4.30 2.48 9.37
CA SER A 31 -3.54 1.78 10.41
C SER A 31 -2.30 1.10 9.82
N PRO A 32 -1.08 1.38 10.32
CA PRO A 32 0.16 0.75 9.86
C PRO A 32 0.08 -0.78 9.83
N ARG A 33 -0.55 -1.36 10.87
CA ARG A 33 -0.76 -2.80 10.99
C ARG A 33 -1.62 -3.34 9.84
N LEU A 34 -2.68 -2.63 9.47
CA LEU A 34 -3.57 -3.01 8.37
C LEU A 34 -2.82 -2.91 7.03
N THR A 35 -2.03 -1.85 6.82
CA THR A 35 -1.18 -1.70 5.63
C THR A 35 -0.16 -2.83 5.49
N TYR A 36 0.47 -3.22 6.59
CA TYR A 36 1.35 -4.40 6.60
C TYR A 36 0.61 -5.69 6.29
N GLU A 37 -0.61 -5.90 6.80
CA GLU A 37 -1.42 -7.09 6.49
C GLU A 37 -1.83 -7.16 5.02
N VAL A 38 -2.15 -6.01 4.40
CA VAL A 38 -2.43 -5.89 2.97
C VAL A 38 -1.18 -6.20 2.14
N LEU A 39 -0.03 -5.62 2.49
CA LEU A 39 1.26 -5.92 1.85
C LEU A 39 1.69 -7.38 2.01
N ARG A 40 1.30 -8.05 3.10
CA ARG A 40 1.61 -9.47 3.34
C ARG A 40 0.72 -10.43 2.55
N GLY A 41 -0.33 -9.95 1.87
CA GLY A 41 -1.25 -10.77 1.10
C GLY A 41 -2.09 -11.75 1.96
N GLY A 42 -2.21 -11.49 3.26
CA GLY A 42 -2.66 -12.49 4.23
C GLY A 42 -4.17 -12.77 4.25
N ARG A 43 -5.01 -11.91 3.68
CA ARG A 43 -6.46 -12.11 3.63
C ARG A 43 -7.01 -11.57 2.33
N LYS A 44 -7.94 -12.29 1.71
CA LYS A 44 -8.79 -11.76 0.64
C LYS A 44 -9.34 -10.43 1.16
N CYS A 45 -8.89 -9.30 0.60
CA CYS A 45 -9.27 -7.95 0.98
C CYS A 45 -10.76 -7.73 0.64
N LEU A 46 -11.65 -8.43 1.36
CA LEU A 46 -13.01 -8.74 0.90
C LEU A 46 -14.02 -7.62 1.13
N ARG A 47 -13.68 -6.55 1.86
CA ARG A 47 -14.35 -5.23 1.90
C ARG A 47 -13.78 -4.38 3.04
N GLY A 48 -13.74 -3.05 2.86
CA GLY A 48 -13.34 -2.08 3.88
C GLY A 48 -11.99 -1.40 3.63
N GLN A 49 -11.32 -0.94 4.69
CA GLN A 49 -10.06 -0.20 4.62
C GLN A 49 -8.94 -0.96 3.86
N SER A 50 -8.94 -2.29 3.87
CA SER A 50 -7.95 -3.09 3.14
C SER A 50 -8.04 -2.92 1.61
N ALA A 51 -9.26 -2.75 1.08
CA ALA A 51 -9.46 -2.48 -0.34
C ALA A 51 -9.04 -1.05 -0.71
N LEU A 52 -9.32 -0.08 0.17
CA LEU A 52 -8.86 1.30 0.01
C LEU A 52 -7.34 1.40 0.04
N ILE A 53 -6.67 0.63 0.91
CA ILE A 53 -5.21 0.56 0.98
C ILE A 53 -4.66 -0.09 -0.28
N ALA A 54 -5.22 -1.21 -0.75
CA ALA A 54 -4.77 -1.86 -1.97
C ALA A 54 -4.90 -0.92 -3.19
N GLU A 55 -6.02 -0.19 -3.29
CA GLU A 55 -6.24 0.82 -4.33
C GLU A 55 -5.25 1.99 -4.20
N ALA A 56 -5.03 2.52 -2.99
CA ALA A 56 -4.06 3.58 -2.72
C ALA A 56 -2.61 3.14 -2.98
N LEU A 57 -2.29 1.85 -2.82
CA LEU A 57 -1.00 1.25 -3.15
C LEU A 57 -0.88 0.88 -4.63
N GLY A 58 -1.93 1.04 -5.45
CA GLY A 58 -1.91 0.67 -6.87
C GLY A 58 -1.90 -0.85 -7.10
N MET A 59 -2.28 -1.65 -6.11
CA MET A 59 -2.50 -3.09 -6.25
C MET A 59 -3.89 -3.31 -6.86
N LYS A 60 -3.99 -3.31 -8.19
CA LYS A 60 -5.18 -3.72 -8.94
C LYS A 60 -4.93 -5.00 -9.72
#